data_AF-A0A920CRT6-F1
#
_entry.id   AF-A0A920CRT6-F1
#
_cell.length_a   1.000
_cell.length_b   1.000
_cell.length_c   1.000
_cell.angle_alpha   90.00
_cell.angle_beta   90.00
_cell.angle_gamma   90.00
#
_symmetry.space_group_name_H-M   'P 1'
#
loop_
_entity.id
_entity.type
_entity.pdbx_description
1 polymer ?
#
loop_
_entity_poly.entity_id
_entity_poly.type
_entity_poly.pdbx_seq_one_letter_code
_entity_poly.pdbx_strand_id
1 'polypeptide(L)'
;MFVKCAEPSNIHSDFRALINLQKKLIRDFSQVRCQIQNWLDCFFPKYGQVFKDWEGKASLITLSEFPTPTEIVMLGPKAILCRWKKDVKRAVGYKRAVQLFEAANQSIELSKGLKTAEIELRMLLEKYKMLGKHLTEILTELRRLLVQISGAKEMLVMPDLSIINLASYLSELEHPRNN
;
A
#
# COMPACT_ATOMS: atom_id res chain seq x y z
N MET A 1 42.87 3.58 -0.25
CA MET A 1 41.43 3.25 -0.18
C MET A 1 40.82 4.14 0.89
N PHE A 2 40.24 5.28 0.52
CA PHE A 2 39.63 6.20 1.48
C PHE A 2 38.19 5.76 1.71
N VAL A 3 37.92 5.22 2.90
CA VAL A 3 36.56 5.18 3.44
C VAL A 3 36.17 6.63 3.66
N LYS A 4 35.32 7.17 2.78
CA LYS A 4 34.75 8.51 2.94
C LYS A 4 33.79 8.41 4.13
N CYS A 5 34.30 8.64 5.34
CA CYS A 5 33.44 8.89 6.49
C CYS A 5 32.58 10.10 6.11
N ALA A 6 31.28 9.88 5.92
CA ALA A 6 30.36 10.97 5.62
C ALA A 6 30.45 12.00 6.75
N GLU A 7 30.74 13.25 6.42
CA GLU A 7 30.72 14.33 7.40
C GLU A 7 29.33 14.39 8.07
N PRO A 8 29.23 14.67 9.38
CA PRO A 8 27.96 14.72 10.11
C PRO A 8 26.91 15.60 9.41
N SER A 9 27.34 16.73 8.83
CA SER A 9 26.52 17.63 8.01
C SER A 9 25.81 16.93 6.84
N ASN A 10 26.49 16.00 6.17
CA ASN A 10 25.95 15.27 5.03
C ASN A 10 24.86 14.27 5.45
N ILE A 11 25.06 13.57 6.58
CA ILE A 11 24.10 12.59 7.10
C ILE A 11 22.77 13.27 7.51
N HIS A 12 22.83 14.44 8.17
CA HIS A 12 21.63 15.20 8.53
C HIS A 12 20.89 15.73 7.29
N SER A 13 21.64 16.18 6.27
CA SER A 13 21.08 16.62 4.99
C SER A 13 20.34 15.49 4.26
N ASP A 14 20.99 14.32 4.14
CA ASP A 14 20.40 13.12 3.52
C ASP A 14 19.15 12.65 4.28
N PHE A 15 19.19 12.66 5.60
CA PHE A 15 18.05 12.31 6.44
C PHE A 15 16.85 13.25 6.20
N ARG A 16 17.09 14.57 6.13
CA ARG A 16 16.05 15.55 5.81
C ARG A 16 15.51 15.36 4.39
N ALA A 17 16.37 15.09 3.41
CA ALA A 17 15.96 14.81 2.03
C ALA A 17 15.05 13.57 1.95
N LEU A 18 15.39 12.50 2.68
CA LEU A 18 14.59 11.27 2.75
C LEU A 18 13.24 11.49 3.44
N ILE A 19 13.16 12.29 4.50
CA ILE A 19 11.88 12.66 5.14
C ILE A 19 10.97 13.40 4.15
N ASN A 20 11.53 14.35 3.39
CA ASN A 20 10.77 15.07 2.37
C ASN A 20 10.26 14.13 1.27
N LEU A 21 11.09 13.16 0.85
CA LEU A 21 10.72 12.17 -0.15
C LEU A 21 9.64 11.21 0.39
N GLN A 22 9.77 10.74 1.63
CA GLN A 22 8.76 9.94 2.32
C GLN A 22 7.41 10.68 2.35
N LYS A 23 7.42 11.96 2.73
CA LYS A 23 6.22 12.81 2.77
C LYS A 23 5.56 12.92 1.40
N LYS A 24 6.34 13.01 0.32
CA LYS A 24 5.83 13.02 -1.06
C LYS A 24 5.19 11.67 -1.41
N LEU A 25 5.90 10.56 -1.18
CA LEU A 25 5.38 9.23 -1.50
C LEU A 25 4.10 8.89 -0.72
N ILE A 26 3.99 9.28 0.55
CA ILE A 26 2.76 9.06 1.33
C ILE A 26 1.56 9.77 0.69
N ARG A 27 1.74 11.00 0.18
CA ARG A 27 0.67 11.72 -0.54
C ARG A 27 0.29 10.99 -1.83
N ASP A 28 1.28 10.62 -2.62
CA ASP A 28 1.06 9.92 -3.89
C ASP A 28 0.37 8.56 -3.67
N PHE A 29 0.77 7.84 -2.61
CA PHE A 29 0.18 6.56 -2.22
C PHE A 29 -1.28 6.72 -1.79
N SER A 30 -1.58 7.71 -0.94
CA SER A 30 -2.96 8.03 -0.52
C SER A 30 -3.84 8.44 -1.69
N GLN A 31 -3.31 9.20 -2.65
CA GLN A 31 -4.05 9.56 -3.86
C GLN A 31 -4.42 8.32 -4.68
N VAL A 32 -3.48 7.40 -4.89
CA VAL A 32 -3.75 6.15 -5.63
C VAL A 32 -4.77 5.28 -4.90
N ARG A 33 -4.70 5.19 -3.57
CA ARG A 33 -5.71 4.48 -2.76
C ARG A 33 -7.11 5.05 -2.97
N CYS A 34 -7.23 6.38 -2.97
CA CYS A 34 -8.50 7.06 -3.23
C CYS A 34 -8.99 6.79 -4.66
N GLN A 35 -8.11 6.81 -5.66
CA GLN A 35 -8.46 6.48 -7.04
C GLN A 35 -9.00 5.03 -7.18
N ILE A 36 -8.38 4.07 -6.52
CA ILE A 36 -8.84 2.68 -6.51
C ILE A 36 -10.20 2.56 -5.81
N GLN A 37 -10.40 3.24 -4.68
CA GLN A 37 -11.68 3.24 -3.98
C GLN A 37 -12.79 3.83 -4.86
N ASN A 38 -12.54 4.97 -5.51
CA ASN A 38 -13.50 5.59 -6.44
C ASN A 38 -13.80 4.68 -7.63
N TRP A 39 -12.79 3.97 -8.15
CA TRP A 39 -12.99 2.98 -9.20
C TRP A 39 -13.93 1.87 -8.74
N LEU A 40 -13.73 1.34 -7.53
CA LEU A 40 -14.61 0.32 -6.95
C LEU A 40 -16.03 0.85 -6.77
N ASP A 41 -16.19 2.09 -6.31
CA ASP A 41 -17.52 2.68 -6.10
C ASP A 41 -18.29 2.87 -7.42
N CYS A 42 -17.58 3.25 -8.50
CA CYS A 42 -18.16 3.45 -9.83
C CYS A 42 -18.51 2.12 -10.53
N PHE A 43 -17.60 1.15 -10.52
CA PHE A 43 -17.72 -0.04 -11.37
C PHE A 43 -18.10 -1.30 -10.60
N PHE A 44 -17.86 -1.34 -9.28
CA PHE A 44 -18.16 -2.49 -8.43
C PHE A 44 -18.71 -2.07 -7.04
N PRO A 45 -19.84 -1.33 -6.98
CA PRO A 45 -20.33 -0.68 -5.75
C PRO A 45 -20.65 -1.65 -4.60
N LYS A 46 -20.86 -2.93 -4.87
CA LYS A 46 -21.11 -3.97 -3.85
C LYS A 46 -19.85 -4.66 -3.33
N TYR A 47 -18.67 -4.29 -3.85
CA TYR A 47 -17.40 -4.90 -3.46
C TYR A 47 -17.11 -4.77 -1.95
N GLY A 48 -17.39 -3.60 -1.38
CA GLY A 48 -17.21 -3.31 0.04
C GLY A 48 -18.03 -4.20 0.99
N GLN A 49 -19.12 -4.80 0.49
CA GLN A 49 -19.94 -5.75 1.27
C GLN A 49 -19.22 -7.08 1.48
N VAL A 50 -18.31 -7.43 0.58
CA VAL A 50 -17.52 -8.68 0.60
C VAL A 50 -16.18 -8.45 1.28
N PHE A 51 -15.53 -7.35 0.93
CA PHE A 51 -14.25 -6.91 1.43
C PHE A 51 -14.37 -5.53 2.06
N LYS A 52 -14.47 -5.48 3.40
CA LYS A 52 -14.45 -4.19 4.14
C LYS A 52 -13.15 -3.41 3.92
N ASP A 53 -12.05 -4.15 3.70
CA ASP A 53 -10.76 -3.61 3.35
C ASP A 53 -10.33 -4.21 2.01
N TRP A 54 -10.28 -3.36 0.98
CA TRP A 54 -9.89 -3.80 -0.37
C TRP A 54 -8.39 -4.09 -0.47
N GLU A 55 -7.56 -3.62 0.48
CA GLU A 55 -6.11 -3.88 0.50
C GLU A 55 -5.78 -5.25 1.11
N GLY A 56 -6.80 -5.96 1.62
CA GLY A 56 -6.66 -7.33 2.10
C GLY A 56 -6.13 -8.26 0.99
N LYS A 57 -5.26 -9.21 1.37
CA LYS A 57 -4.57 -10.10 0.42
C LYS A 57 -5.49 -10.78 -0.60
N ALA A 58 -6.64 -11.29 -0.15
CA ALA A 58 -7.60 -11.95 -1.03
C ALA A 58 -8.26 -10.97 -2.02
N SER A 59 -8.56 -9.75 -1.56
CA SER A 59 -9.10 -8.68 -2.39
C SER A 59 -8.09 -8.25 -3.44
N LEU A 60 -6.82 -8.02 -3.06
CA LEU A 60 -5.77 -7.69 -4.02
C LEU A 60 -5.54 -8.78 -5.07
N ILE A 61 -5.66 -10.07 -4.70
CA ILE A 61 -5.62 -11.18 -5.67
C ILE A 61 -6.80 -11.07 -6.63
N THR A 62 -8.01 -10.88 -6.10
CA THR A 62 -9.23 -10.70 -6.91
C THR A 62 -9.10 -9.56 -7.90
N LEU A 63 -8.76 -8.36 -7.43
CA LEU A 63 -8.61 -7.17 -8.28
C LEU A 63 -7.45 -7.28 -9.27
N SER A 64 -6.44 -8.11 -8.99
CA SER A 64 -5.31 -8.30 -9.92
C SER A 64 -5.60 -9.32 -11.02
N GLU A 65 -6.38 -10.36 -10.74
CA GLU A 65 -6.53 -11.52 -11.64
C GLU A 65 -7.90 -11.65 -12.29
N PHE A 66 -8.94 -11.18 -11.63
CA PHE A 66 -10.31 -11.18 -12.12
C PHE A 66 -11.01 -9.90 -11.65
N PRO A 67 -10.54 -8.72 -12.13
CA PRO A 67 -10.99 -7.40 -11.66
C PRO A 67 -12.46 -7.12 -11.92
N THR A 68 -13.05 -7.70 -12.97
CA THR A 68 -14.41 -7.35 -13.37
C THR A 68 -15.46 -8.27 -12.78
N PRO A 69 -16.69 -7.75 -12.56
CA PRO A 69 -17.82 -8.57 -12.19
C PRO A 69 -18.09 -9.72 -13.17
N THR A 70 -17.90 -9.49 -14.48
CA THR A 70 -18.09 -10.49 -15.54
C THR A 70 -17.10 -11.65 -15.40
N GLU A 71 -15.82 -11.39 -15.17
CA GLU A 71 -14.80 -12.42 -14.96
C GLU A 71 -15.06 -13.23 -13.69
N ILE A 72 -15.45 -12.56 -12.60
CA ILE A 72 -15.81 -13.22 -11.33
C ILE A 72 -16.96 -14.21 -11.53
N VAL A 73 -18.01 -13.78 -12.24
CA VAL A 73 -19.18 -14.63 -12.50
C VAL A 73 -18.82 -15.79 -13.43
N MET A 74 -17.98 -15.55 -14.45
CA MET A 74 -17.49 -16.60 -15.34
C MET A 74 -16.66 -17.65 -14.60
N LEU A 75 -15.81 -17.23 -13.64
CA LEU A 75 -14.94 -18.12 -12.89
C LEU A 75 -15.74 -18.98 -11.88
N GLY A 76 -16.70 -18.35 -11.20
CA GLY A 76 -17.55 -18.98 -10.20
C GLY A 76 -16.89 -19.19 -8.82
N PRO A 77 -17.69 -19.41 -7.75
CA PRO A 77 -17.20 -19.40 -6.37
C PRO A 77 -16.13 -20.46 -6.04
N LYS A 78 -16.24 -21.65 -6.61
CA LYS A 78 -15.31 -22.76 -6.36
C LYS A 78 -13.90 -22.43 -6.87
N ALA A 79 -13.80 -21.92 -8.10
CA ALA A 79 -12.52 -21.58 -8.69
C ALA A 79 -11.86 -20.38 -7.98
N ILE A 80 -12.65 -19.37 -7.61
CA ILE A 80 -12.20 -18.23 -6.79
C ILE A 80 -11.60 -18.71 -5.47
N LEU A 81 -12.32 -19.58 -4.75
CA LEU A 81 -11.82 -20.13 -3.48
C LEU A 81 -10.53 -20.92 -3.67
N CYS A 82 -10.46 -21.78 -4.69
CA CYS A 82 -9.26 -22.53 -5.02
C CYS A 82 -8.08 -21.60 -5.31
N ARG A 83 -8.30 -20.52 -6.06
CA ARG A 83 -7.26 -19.54 -6.34
C ARG A 83 -6.81 -18.86 -5.06
N TRP A 84 -7.73 -18.36 -4.23
CA TRP A 84 -7.35 -17.71 -2.97
C TRP A 84 -6.56 -18.64 -2.04
N LYS A 85 -6.95 -19.92 -1.92
CA LYS A 85 -6.27 -20.89 -1.04
C LYS A 85 -4.80 -21.13 -1.39
N LYS A 86 -4.37 -20.85 -2.63
CA LYS A 86 -2.95 -20.92 -3.01
C LYS A 86 -2.10 -19.93 -2.21
N ASP A 87 -2.62 -18.74 -1.93
CA ASP A 87 -1.89 -17.63 -1.29
C ASP A 87 -2.41 -17.25 0.10
N VAL A 88 -3.65 -17.60 0.42
CA VAL A 88 -4.37 -17.19 1.62
C VAL A 88 -4.84 -18.43 2.38
N LYS A 89 -4.08 -18.82 3.41
CA LYS A 89 -4.28 -20.10 4.11
C LYS A 89 -5.41 -20.11 5.17
N ARG A 90 -5.74 -18.97 5.77
CA ARG A 90 -6.65 -18.92 6.95
C ARG A 90 -7.85 -17.98 6.84
N ALA A 91 -7.83 -16.98 5.96
CA ALA A 91 -8.79 -15.86 6.01
C ALA A 91 -9.99 -15.96 5.05
N VAL A 92 -10.02 -16.94 4.15
CA VAL A 92 -11.01 -17.02 3.06
C VAL A 92 -11.72 -18.36 3.02
N GLY A 93 -13.02 -18.32 3.29
CA GLY A 93 -13.92 -19.47 3.22
C GLY A 93 -14.84 -19.42 2.01
N TYR A 94 -15.48 -20.56 1.70
CA TYR A 94 -16.40 -20.70 0.58
C TYR A 94 -17.54 -19.66 0.61
N LYS A 95 -18.07 -19.36 1.81
CA LYS A 95 -19.11 -18.34 2.00
C LYS A 95 -18.73 -16.98 1.40
N ARG A 96 -17.47 -16.55 1.57
CA ARG A 96 -17.01 -15.27 1.02
C ARG A 96 -16.87 -15.31 -0.50
N ALA A 97 -16.47 -16.45 -1.08
CA ALA A 97 -16.41 -16.60 -2.54
C ALA A 97 -17.82 -16.56 -3.17
N VAL A 98 -18.82 -17.13 -2.49
CA VAL A 98 -20.23 -17.02 -2.90
C VAL A 98 -20.71 -15.57 -2.81
N GLN A 99 -20.43 -14.88 -1.70
CA GLN A 99 -20.76 -13.46 -1.56
C GLN A 99 -20.13 -12.59 -2.66
N LEU A 100 -18.87 -12.87 -3.02
CA LEU A 100 -18.21 -12.16 -4.12
C LEU A 100 -18.93 -12.39 -5.45
N PHE A 101 -19.28 -13.63 -5.74
CA PHE A 101 -20.02 -14.00 -6.95
C PHE A 101 -21.38 -13.31 -7.01
N GLU A 102 -22.15 -13.32 -5.92
CA GLU A 102 -23.45 -12.65 -5.85
C GLU A 102 -23.33 -11.13 -6.03
N ALA A 103 -22.35 -10.51 -5.36
CA ALA A 103 -22.07 -9.08 -5.49
C ALA A 103 -21.69 -8.71 -6.93
N ALA A 104 -20.87 -9.55 -7.58
CA ALA A 104 -20.48 -9.37 -8.97
C ALA A 104 -21.69 -9.50 -9.91
N ASN A 105 -22.52 -10.53 -9.73
CA ASN A 105 -23.70 -10.76 -10.57
C ASN A 105 -24.66 -9.56 -10.55
N GLN A 106 -24.81 -8.92 -9.39
CA GLN A 106 -25.61 -7.71 -9.21
C GLN A 106 -24.96 -6.42 -9.74
N SER A 107 -23.69 -6.47 -10.16
CA SER A 107 -22.91 -5.32 -10.65
C SER A 107 -22.54 -5.42 -12.14
N ILE A 108 -22.92 -6.50 -12.84
CA ILE A 108 -22.54 -6.74 -14.25
C ILE A 108 -22.96 -5.59 -15.16
N GLU A 109 -24.19 -5.11 -15.01
CA GLU A 109 -24.78 -4.10 -15.90
C GLU A 109 -24.01 -2.77 -15.87
N LEU A 110 -23.43 -2.42 -14.72
CA LEU A 110 -22.62 -1.21 -14.54
C LEU A 110 -21.21 -1.34 -15.14
N SER A 111 -20.72 -2.57 -15.30
CA SER A 111 -19.37 -2.86 -15.80
C SER A 111 -19.32 -3.24 -17.29
N LYS A 112 -20.45 -3.26 -18.01
CA LYS A 112 -20.49 -3.67 -19.43
C LYS A 112 -19.73 -2.69 -20.32
N GLY A 113 -18.82 -3.22 -21.14
CA GLY A 113 -18.20 -2.49 -22.26
C GLY A 113 -17.01 -1.59 -21.90
N LEU A 114 -16.44 -1.71 -20.71
CA LEU A 114 -15.46 -0.76 -20.18
C LEU A 114 -14.04 -1.31 -20.16
N LYS A 115 -13.50 -1.69 -21.33
CA LYS A 115 -12.12 -2.17 -21.44
C LYS A 115 -11.11 -1.16 -20.87
N THR A 116 -11.40 0.13 -21.01
CA THR A 116 -10.61 1.22 -20.43
C THR A 116 -10.58 1.18 -18.90
N ALA A 117 -11.71 0.87 -18.24
CA ALA A 117 -11.78 0.79 -16.78
C ALA A 117 -10.92 -0.37 -16.25
N GLU A 118 -10.87 -1.51 -16.94
CA GLU A 118 -9.98 -2.62 -16.61
C GLU A 118 -8.50 -2.23 -16.72
N ILE A 119 -8.13 -1.52 -17.79
CA ILE A 119 -6.77 -1.03 -18.01
C ILE A 119 -6.39 -0.04 -16.90
N GLU A 120 -7.29 0.89 -16.57
CA GLU A 120 -7.10 1.87 -15.52
C GLU A 120 -6.88 1.20 -14.15
N LEU A 121 -7.74 0.27 -13.73
CA LEU A 121 -7.57 -0.43 -12.46
C LEU A 121 -6.23 -1.16 -12.40
N ARG A 122 -5.83 -1.84 -13.47
CA ARG A 122 -4.52 -2.51 -13.52
C ARG A 122 -3.38 -1.52 -13.31
N MET A 123 -3.39 -0.39 -14.02
CA MET A 123 -2.38 0.66 -13.86
C MET A 123 -2.36 1.23 -12.44
N LEU A 124 -3.53 1.44 -11.83
CA LEU A 124 -3.66 1.92 -10.45
C LEU A 124 -3.08 0.90 -9.45
N LEU A 125 -3.37 -0.39 -9.61
CA LEU A 125 -2.84 -1.46 -8.76
C LEU A 125 -1.33 -1.63 -8.90
N GLU A 126 -0.79 -1.51 -10.11
CA GLU A 126 0.65 -1.52 -10.36
C GLU A 126 1.32 -0.33 -9.66
N LYS A 127 0.76 0.88 -9.83
CA LYS A 127 1.25 2.09 -9.16
C LYS A 127 1.17 1.97 -7.64
N TYR A 128 0.08 1.42 -7.10
CA TYR A 128 -0.09 1.15 -5.68
C TYR A 128 1.03 0.23 -5.15
N LYS A 129 1.26 -0.92 -5.81
CA LYS A 129 2.32 -1.87 -5.43
C LYS A 129 3.72 -1.22 -5.47
N MET A 130 4.00 -0.47 -6.53
CA MET A 130 5.28 0.21 -6.71
C MET A 130 5.53 1.27 -5.63
N LEU A 131 4.55 2.13 -5.37
CA LEU A 131 4.66 3.16 -4.33
C LEU A 131 4.81 2.54 -2.93
N GLY A 132 4.10 1.45 -2.63
CA GLY A 132 4.25 0.72 -1.37
C GLY A 132 5.66 0.14 -1.17
N LYS A 133 6.25 -0.39 -2.26
CA LYS A 133 7.65 -0.85 -2.25
C LYS A 133 8.63 0.30 -2.01
N HIS A 134 8.52 1.40 -2.75
CA HIS A 134 9.39 2.56 -2.56
C HIS A 134 9.27 3.17 -1.16
N LEU A 135 8.05 3.22 -0.59
CA LEU A 135 7.85 3.69 0.77
C LEU A 135 8.59 2.79 1.78
N THR A 136 8.56 1.47 1.57
CA THR A 136 9.29 0.50 2.40
C THR A 136 10.81 0.70 2.31
N GLU A 137 11.33 0.96 1.10
CA GLU A 137 12.76 1.23 0.87
C GLU A 137 13.21 2.51 1.58
N ILE A 138 12.46 3.61 1.44
CA ILE A 138 12.77 4.88 2.13
C ILE A 138 12.72 4.69 3.65
N LEU A 139 11.70 4.01 4.17
CA LEU A 139 11.59 3.72 5.60
C LEU A 139 12.78 2.90 6.11
N THR A 140 13.26 1.95 5.32
CA THR A 140 14.44 1.14 5.65
C THR A 140 15.70 2.01 5.72
N GLU A 141 15.87 2.91 4.76
CA GLU A 141 17.03 3.81 4.73
C GLU A 141 16.98 4.86 5.84
N LEU A 142 15.81 5.42 6.14
CA LEU A 142 15.61 6.30 7.30
C LEU A 142 15.99 5.59 8.61
N ARG A 143 15.60 4.32 8.79
CA ARG A 143 16.02 3.52 9.96
C ARG A 143 17.54 3.37 10.01
N ARG A 144 18.19 3.11 8.88
CA ARG A 144 19.65 2.96 8.78
C ARG A 144 20.38 4.24 9.20
N LEU A 145 19.93 5.39 8.71
CA LEU A 145 20.51 6.69 9.08
C LEU A 145 20.24 7.06 10.54
N LEU A 146 19.05 6.77 11.07
CA LEU A 146 18.74 6.98 12.49
C LEU A 146 19.73 6.29 13.42
N VAL A 147 20.10 5.04 13.12
CA VAL A 147 21.09 4.27 13.91
C VAL A 147 22.49 4.93 13.90
N GLN A 148 22.82 5.66 12.83
CA GLN A 148 24.14 6.30 12.68
C GLN A 148 24.22 7.68 13.35
N ILE A 149 23.11 8.43 13.35
CA ILE A 149 23.06 9.80 13.90
C ILE A 149 23.05 9.77 15.44
N SER A 150 22.41 8.78 16.05
CA SER A 150 22.48 8.54 17.49
C SER A 150 22.04 7.12 17.82
N GLY A 151 22.41 6.59 18.99
CA GLY A 151 21.93 5.29 19.49
C GLY A 151 20.43 5.28 19.86
N ALA A 152 19.56 5.82 18.99
CA ALA A 152 18.12 5.98 19.15
C ALA A 152 17.39 4.63 19.11
N LYS A 153 17.64 3.81 20.14
CA LYS A 153 16.92 2.55 20.39
C LYS A 153 15.42 2.78 20.57
N GLU A 154 15.01 3.93 21.09
CA GLU A 154 13.62 4.24 21.42
C GLU A 154 12.78 4.57 20.18
N MET A 155 13.38 5.18 19.14
CA MET A 155 12.68 5.55 17.90
C MET A 155 12.51 4.37 16.93
N LEU A 156 13.34 3.32 17.08
CA LEU A 156 13.26 2.06 16.35
C LEU A 156 12.09 1.16 16.78
N VAL A 157 11.47 1.45 17.93
CA VAL A 157 10.36 0.65 18.49
C VAL A 157 9.03 0.95 17.79
N MET A 158 8.91 2.09 17.10
CA MET A 158 7.67 2.44 16.41
C MET A 158 7.52 1.63 15.10
N PRO A 159 6.39 0.92 14.92
CA PRO A 159 6.13 0.15 13.69
C PRO A 159 6.23 1.02 12.44
N ASP A 160 5.77 2.26 12.58
CA ASP A 160 5.68 3.25 11.52
C ASP A 160 6.53 4.48 11.91
N LEU A 161 7.58 4.79 11.13
CA LEU A 161 8.30 6.05 11.26
C LEU A 161 7.40 7.17 10.71
N SER A 162 6.44 7.61 11.53
CA SER A 162 5.52 8.67 11.14
C SER A 162 6.30 9.97 10.86
N ILE A 163 5.79 10.76 9.91
CA ILE A 163 6.39 12.06 9.55
C ILE A 163 6.53 12.96 10.80
N ILE A 164 5.57 12.89 11.73
CA ILE A 164 5.55 13.69 12.96
C ILE A 164 6.75 13.33 13.83
N ASN A 165 7.00 12.03 14.04
CA ASN A 165 8.12 11.57 14.86
C ASN A 165 9.46 11.97 14.24
N LEU A 166 9.60 11.78 12.92
CA LEU A 166 10.80 12.12 12.18
C LEU A 166 11.09 13.63 12.17
N ALA A 167 10.06 14.47 12.04
CA ALA A 167 10.18 15.91 12.08
C ALA A 167 10.54 16.42 13.49
N SER A 168 9.90 15.87 14.53
CA SER A 168 10.23 16.21 15.93
C SER A 168 11.70 15.88 16.24
N TYR A 169 12.16 14.71 15.83
CA TYR A 169 13.54 14.29 16.03
C TYR A 169 14.55 15.17 15.26
N LEU A 170 14.24 15.55 14.01
CA LEU A 170 15.05 16.52 13.27
C LEU A 170 15.18 17.85 14.02
N SER A 171 14.09 18.37 14.59
CA SER A 171 14.11 19.61 15.35
C SER A 171 15.00 19.53 16.60
N GLU A 172 15.03 18.38 17.28
CA GLU A 172 15.91 18.11 18.42
C GLU A 172 17.40 18.07 18.02
N LEU A 173 17.72 17.50 16.86
CA LEU A 173 19.10 17.46 16.35
C LEU A 173 19.62 18.85 15.94
N GLU A 174 18.74 19.72 15.46
CA GLU A 174 19.08 21.09 15.06
C GLU A 174 19.21 22.05 16.26
N HIS A 175 18.62 21.69 17.41
CA HIS A 175 18.70 22.44 18.66
C HIS A 175 19.04 21.49 19.81
N PRO A 176 20.30 21.06 19.95
CA PRO A 176 20.70 20.27 21.11
C PRO A 176 20.39 21.10 22.35
N ARG A 177 19.51 20.60 23.23
CA ARG A 177 19.31 21.20 24.55
C ARG A 177 20.67 21.15 25.25
N ASN A 178 21.36 22.28 25.30
CA ASN A 178 22.55 22.44 26.14
C ASN A 178 22.18 22.02 27.57
N ASN A 179 22.80 20.94 28.03
CA ASN A 179 22.83 20.55 29.43
C ASN A 179 24.24 20.05 29.74
#